data_AF-A0A957EY55-F1
#
_entry.id   AF-A0A957EY55-F1
#
_cell.length_a   1.000
_cell.length_b   1.000
_cell.length_c   1.000
_cell.angle_alpha   90.00
_cell.angle_beta   90.00
_cell.angle_gamma   90.00
#
_symmetry.space_group_name_H-M   'P 1'
#
loop_
_entity.id
_entity.type
_entity.pdbx_description
1 polymer ?
#
loop_
_entity_poly.entity_id
_entity_poly.type
_entity_poly.pdbx_seq_one_letter_code
_entity_poly.pdbx_strand_id
1 'polypeptide(L)'
;IDQLRQNFDQQIRIDDVAQEIGLSVSSFHHQFKAVTTLTPLQFQKQLRLQEARRLMLGEDLDAASTAFRVGYNDASHFNREYKRLFGLPPVRDVERLREAAGQTVGVVAD
;
A
#
# COMPACT_ATOMS: atom_id res chain seq x y z
N ILE A 1 8.16 -12.91 -3.87
CA ILE A 1 7.05 -12.13 -3.24
C ILE A 1 7.54 -11.45 -1.97
N ASP A 2 8.23 -12.17 -1.09
CA ASP A 2 8.67 -11.65 0.22
C ASP A 2 9.59 -10.43 0.12
N GLN A 3 10.52 -10.43 -0.84
CA GLN A 3 11.38 -9.26 -1.11
C GLN A 3 10.57 -7.98 -1.40
N LEU A 4 9.44 -8.08 -2.14
CA LEU A 4 8.55 -6.95 -2.39
C LEU A 4 7.78 -6.54 -1.14
N ARG A 5 7.49 -7.46 -0.22
CA ARG A 5 6.84 -7.17 1.06
C ARG A 5 7.79 -6.51 2.05
N GLN A 6 9.08 -6.86 2.03
CA GLN A 6 10.09 -6.32 2.94
C GLN A 6 10.58 -4.93 2.49
N ASN A 7 10.70 -4.71 1.19
CA ASN A 7 11.24 -3.48 0.60
C ASN A 7 10.16 -2.67 -0.14
N PHE A 8 8.90 -2.77 0.31
CA PHE A 8 7.77 -2.17 -0.39
C PHE A 8 7.91 -0.64 -0.49
N ASP A 9 8.53 0.01 0.48
CA ASP A 9 8.80 1.44 0.59
C ASP A 9 9.96 1.92 -0.32
N GLN A 10 10.80 1.01 -0.80
CA GLN A 10 11.94 1.35 -1.64
C GLN A 10 11.58 1.33 -3.13
N GLN A 11 12.37 2.02 -3.96
CA GLN A 11 12.23 1.92 -5.40
C GLN A 11 12.77 0.55 -5.87
N ILE A 12 11.87 -0.32 -6.33
CA ILE A 12 12.26 -1.66 -6.80
C ILE A 12 12.47 -1.61 -8.31
N ARG A 13 13.67 -2.03 -8.74
CA ARG A 13 13.95 -2.30 -10.14
C ARG A 13 13.55 -3.74 -10.43
N ILE A 14 12.55 -3.91 -11.30
CA ILE A 14 12.02 -5.24 -11.62
C ILE A 14 13.06 -6.11 -12.32
N ASP A 15 13.94 -5.49 -13.10
CA ASP A 15 15.05 -6.15 -13.79
C ASP A 15 15.99 -6.84 -12.78
N ASP A 16 16.34 -6.14 -11.71
CA ASP A 16 17.23 -6.65 -10.66
C ASP A 16 16.60 -7.86 -9.96
N VAL A 17 15.31 -7.77 -9.62
CA VAL A 17 14.55 -8.88 -8.99
C VAL A 17 14.45 -10.09 -9.93
N ALA A 18 14.21 -9.86 -11.22
CA ALA A 18 14.13 -10.93 -12.22
C ALA A 18 15.50 -11.61 -12.41
N GLN A 19 16.57 -10.83 -12.44
CA GLN A 19 17.94 -11.32 -12.56
C GLN A 19 18.36 -12.15 -11.34
N GLU A 20 18.01 -11.71 -10.13
CA GLU A 20 18.34 -12.42 -8.87
C GLU A 20 17.76 -13.84 -8.83
N ILE A 21 16.59 -14.05 -9.44
CA ILE A 21 15.90 -15.36 -9.51
C ILE A 21 16.13 -16.10 -10.84
N GLY A 22 17.01 -15.60 -11.71
CA GLY A 22 17.37 -16.23 -12.99
C GLY A 22 16.26 -16.21 -14.05
N LEU A 23 15.33 -15.24 -13.99
CA LEU A 23 14.25 -15.09 -14.95
C LEU A 23 14.47 -13.88 -15.87
N SER A 24 13.95 -13.98 -17.09
CA SER A 24 13.69 -12.77 -17.87
C SER A 24 12.60 -11.94 -17.20
N VAL A 25 12.62 -10.62 -17.41
CA VAL A 25 11.60 -9.69 -16.90
C VAL A 25 10.19 -10.12 -17.31
N SER A 26 10.01 -10.53 -18.57
CA SER A 26 8.71 -11.00 -19.08
C SER A 26 8.24 -12.28 -18.38
N SER A 27 9.14 -13.24 -18.18
CA SER A 27 8.83 -14.48 -17.44
C SER A 27 8.46 -14.19 -16.00
N PHE A 28 9.21 -13.30 -15.34
CA PHE A 28 8.91 -12.85 -13.98
C PHE A 28 7.53 -12.20 -13.90
N HIS A 29 7.23 -11.24 -14.78
CA HIS A 29 5.91 -10.59 -14.83
C HIS A 29 4.77 -11.59 -15.02
N HIS A 30 4.91 -12.55 -15.94
CA HIS A 30 3.90 -13.56 -16.21
C HIS A 30 3.66 -14.44 -14.98
N GLN A 31 4.72 -14.99 -14.39
CA GLN A 31 4.61 -15.86 -13.23
C GLN A 31 4.12 -15.11 -11.99
N PHE A 32 4.58 -13.88 -11.78
CA PHE A 32 4.13 -13.05 -10.67
C PHE A 32 2.64 -12.73 -10.79
N LYS A 33 2.16 -12.37 -11.98
CA LYS A 33 0.74 -12.11 -12.22
C LYS A 33 -0.10 -13.38 -12.12
N ALA A 34 0.42 -14.53 -12.55
CA ALA A 34 -0.28 -15.81 -12.40
C ALA A 34 -0.51 -16.17 -10.92
N VAL A 35 0.41 -15.81 -10.03
CA VAL A 35 0.32 -16.09 -8.59
C VAL A 35 -0.45 -15.00 -7.83
N THR A 36 -0.27 -13.73 -8.18
CA THR A 36 -0.78 -12.60 -7.38
C THR A 36 -1.95 -11.87 -8.03
N THR A 37 -2.33 -12.22 -9.27
CA THR A 37 -3.26 -11.49 -10.16
C THR A 37 -2.83 -10.08 -10.56
N LEU A 38 -1.74 -9.57 -9.98
CA LEU A 38 -1.25 -8.21 -10.14
C LEU A 38 0.13 -8.21 -10.79
N THR A 39 0.49 -7.10 -11.43
CA THR A 39 1.90 -6.90 -11.78
C THR A 39 2.71 -6.59 -10.51
N PRO A 40 4.03 -6.85 -10.48
CA PRO A 40 4.91 -6.51 -9.36
C PRO A 40 4.73 -5.07 -8.84
N LEU A 41 4.65 -4.09 -9.74
CA LEU A 41 4.46 -2.68 -9.39
C LEU A 41 3.07 -2.39 -8.84
N GLN A 42 2.03 -3.05 -9.35
CA GLN A 42 0.67 -2.94 -8.81
C GLN A 42 0.60 -3.52 -7.39
N PHE A 43 1.24 -4.67 -7.18
CA PHE A 43 1.33 -5.31 -5.87
C PHE A 43 2.07 -4.43 -4.87
N GLN A 44 3.25 -3.90 -5.24
CA GLN A 44 4.01 -2.98 -4.39
C GLN A 44 3.17 -1.74 -4.03
N LYS A 45 2.50 -1.14 -5.01
CA LYS A 45 1.62 0.01 -4.78
C LYS A 45 0.51 -0.32 -3.78
N GLN A 46 -0.13 -1.48 -3.92
CA GLN A 46 -1.18 -1.89 -3.01
C GLN A 46 -0.63 -2.07 -1.57
N LEU A 47 0.54 -2.68 -1.42
CA LEU A 47 1.21 -2.79 -0.11
C LEU A 47 1.49 -1.43 0.51
N ARG A 48 2.06 -0.49 -0.24
CA ARG A 48 2.34 0.88 0.24
C ARG A 48 1.08 1.57 0.75
N LEU A 49 0.00 1.49 -0.01
CA LEU A 49 -1.26 2.16 0.32
C LEU A 49 -1.97 1.49 1.51
N GLN A 50 -1.93 0.16 1.60
CA GLN A 50 -2.45 -0.58 2.76
C GLN A 50 -1.68 -0.23 4.04
N GLU A 51 -0.35 -0.17 3.97
CA GLU A 51 0.48 0.21 5.11
C GLU A 51 0.26 1.67 5.51
N ALA A 52 0.08 2.57 4.54
CA ALA A 52 -0.26 3.96 4.83
C ALA A 52 -1.54 4.09 5.66
N ARG A 53 -2.60 3.36 5.28
CA ARG A 53 -3.85 3.31 6.06
C ARG A 53 -3.61 2.77 7.48
N ARG A 54 -2.81 1.70 7.62
CA ARG A 54 -2.47 1.10 8.92
C ARG A 54 -1.75 2.11 9.83
N LEU A 55 -0.74 2.80 9.29
CA LEU A 55 0.04 3.82 9.99
C LEU A 55 -0.84 5.00 10.43
N MET A 56 -1.67 5.53 9.55
CA MET A 56 -2.54 6.66 9.88
C MET A 56 -3.62 6.28 10.90
N LEU A 57 -4.11 5.04 10.89
CA LEU A 57 -5.07 4.58 11.89
C LEU A 57 -4.45 4.38 13.28
N GLY A 58 -3.22 3.83 13.34
CA GLY A 58 -2.60 3.40 14.59
C GLY A 58 -1.62 4.40 15.23
N GLU A 59 -1.02 5.29 14.44
CA GLU A 59 0.08 6.18 14.88
C GLU A 59 -0.26 7.67 14.75
N ASP A 60 -1.51 8.04 14.40
CA ASP A 60 -1.96 9.44 14.22
C ASP A 60 -1.09 10.27 13.25
N LEU A 61 -0.36 9.61 12.35
CA LEU A 61 0.48 10.27 11.36
C LEU A 61 -0.36 11.02 10.33
N ASP A 62 0.08 12.22 9.97
CA ASP A 62 -0.53 12.98 8.89
C ASP A 62 -0.26 12.32 7.51
N ALA A 63 -1.10 12.66 6.53
CA ALA A 63 -1.05 12.05 5.20
C ALA A 63 0.25 12.37 4.44
N ALA A 64 0.86 13.54 4.65
CA ALA A 64 2.08 13.92 3.95
C ALA A 64 3.29 13.14 4.50
N SER A 65 3.45 13.10 5.83
CA SER A 65 4.49 12.31 6.50
C SER A 65 4.34 10.82 6.16
N THR A 66 3.11 10.31 6.16
CA THR A 66 2.83 8.92 5.78
C THR A 66 3.23 8.61 4.35
N ALA A 67 2.98 9.52 3.41
CA ALA A 67 3.36 9.34 2.00
C ALA A 67 4.85 9.06 1.85
N PHE A 68 5.71 9.86 2.48
CA PHE A 68 7.16 9.65 2.46
C PHE A 68 7.56 8.36 3.16
N ARG A 69 6.95 8.04 4.31
CA ARG A 69 7.25 6.81 5.06
C ARG A 69 6.92 5.53 4.28
N VAL A 70 5.91 5.56 3.40
CA VAL A 70 5.58 4.43 2.53
C VAL A 70 6.21 4.53 1.13
N GLY A 71 7.21 5.40 0.95
CA GLY A 71 8.04 5.43 -0.25
C GLY A 71 7.53 6.28 -1.41
N TYR A 72 6.57 7.18 -1.18
CA TYR A 72 6.18 8.19 -2.17
C TYR A 72 7.03 9.45 -2.02
N ASN A 73 7.52 9.97 -3.14
CA ASN A 73 8.27 11.23 -3.17
C ASN A 73 7.37 12.48 -3.35
N ASP A 74 6.07 12.28 -3.55
CA ASP A 74 5.10 13.35 -3.77
C ASP A 74 3.76 13.01 -3.09
N ALA A 75 3.37 13.85 -2.13
CA ALA A 75 2.13 13.69 -1.36
C ALA A 75 0.88 13.83 -2.26
N SER A 76 0.95 14.64 -3.32
CA SER A 76 -0.17 14.82 -4.24
C SER A 76 -0.45 13.54 -5.05
N HIS A 77 0.60 12.87 -5.52
CA HIS A 77 0.52 11.59 -6.20
C HIS A 77 0.02 10.50 -5.26
N PHE A 78 0.56 10.43 -4.04
CA PHE A 78 0.06 9.53 -3.00
C PHE A 78 -1.44 9.69 -2.78
N ASN A 79 -1.93 10.91 -2.57
CA ASN A 79 -3.34 11.19 -2.36
C ASN A 79 -4.23 10.71 -3.52
N ARG A 80 -3.78 10.88 -4.77
CA ARG A 80 -4.51 10.41 -5.96
C ARG A 80 -4.58 8.89 -6.03
N GLU A 81 -3.44 8.21 -5.82
CA GLU A 81 -3.39 6.74 -5.83
C GLU A 81 -4.19 6.13 -4.68
N TYR A 82 -4.08 6.71 -3.48
CA TYR A 82 -4.83 6.29 -2.30
C TYR A 82 -6.34 6.38 -2.55
N LYS A 83 -6.81 7.55 -3.01
CA LYS A 83 -8.23 7.75 -3.33
C LYS A 83 -8.70 6.78 -4.41
N ARG A 84 -7.87 6.46 -5.41
CA ARG A 84 -8.24 5.47 -6.44
C ARG A 84 -8.44 4.07 -5.86
N LEU A 85 -7.60 3.66 -4.92
CA LEU A 85 -7.69 2.33 -4.31
C LEU A 85 -8.82 2.23 -3.28
N PHE A 86 -9.01 3.25 -2.46
CA PHE A 86 -9.88 3.20 -1.28
C PHE A 86 -11.18 4.01 -1.41
N GLY A 87 -11.34 4.78 -2.49
CA GLY A 87 -12.52 5.59 -2.78
C GLY A 87 -12.54 6.97 -2.10
N LEU A 88 -11.76 7.16 -1.03
CA LEU A 88 -11.68 8.41 -0.27
C LEU A 88 -10.22 8.90 -0.14
N PRO A 89 -9.99 10.22 -0.03
CA PRO A 89 -8.68 10.74 0.37
C PRO A 89 -8.24 10.20 1.74
N PRO A 90 -6.93 10.08 2.03
CA PRO A 90 -6.42 9.41 3.23
C PRO A 90 -7.03 9.89 4.54
N VAL A 91 -7.09 11.21 4.76
CA VAL A 91 -7.63 11.79 6.00
C VAL A 91 -9.10 11.42 6.20
N ARG A 92 -9.94 11.63 5.18
CA ARG A 92 -11.37 11.31 5.24
C ARG A 92 -11.66 9.83 5.41
N ASP A 93 -10.83 8.99 4.80
CA ASP A 93 -10.92 7.54 4.94
C ASP A 93 -10.63 7.10 6.38
N VAL A 94 -9.57 7.64 6.99
CA VAL A 94 -9.16 7.34 8.37
C VAL A 94 -10.19 7.87 9.38
N GLU A 95 -10.69 9.09 9.20
CA GLU A 95 -11.79 9.65 10.01
C GLU A 95 -13.00 8.71 10.02
N ARG A 96 -13.48 8.32 8.82
CA ARG A 96 -14.60 7.39 8.66
C ARG A 96 -14.34 6.05 9.35
N LEU A 97 -13.13 5.51 9.23
CA LEU A 97 -12.78 4.21 9.82
C LEU A 97 -12.72 4.27 11.35
N ARG A 98 -12.25 5.40 11.92
CA ARG A 98 -12.27 5.64 13.38
C ARG A 98 -13.68 5.75 13.93
N GLU A 99 -14.57 6.48 13.23
CA GLU A 99 -15.98 6.57 13.58
C GLU A 99 -16.66 5.19 13.58
N ALA A 100 -16.43 4.40 12.53
CA ALA A 100 -16.98 3.04 12.45
C ALA A 100 -16.47 2.11 13.56
N ALA A 101 -15.19 2.22 13.93
CA ALA A 101 -14.61 1.47 15.03
C ALA A 101 -15.21 1.88 16.40
N GLY A 102 -15.41 3.18 16.63
CA GLY A 102 -16.06 3.71 17.84
C GLY A 102 -17.52 3.27 17.99
N GLN A 103 -18.26 3.17 16.88
CA GLN A 103 -19.64 2.67 16.87
C GLN A 103 -19.76 1.17 17.18
N THR A 104 -18.73 0.37 16.84
CA THR A 104 -18.75 -1.08 17.07
C THR A 104 -18.55 -1.44 18.56
N VAL A 105 -17.80 -0.63 19.31
CA VAL A 105 -17.56 -0.85 20.75
C VAL A 105 -18.79 -0.49 21.61
N GLY A 106 -19.64 0.43 21.14
CA GLY A 106 -20.83 0.88 21.87
C GLY A 106 -22.03 -0.08 21.85
N VAL A 107 -22.05 -1.09 20.98
CA VAL A 107 -23.24 -1.97 20.77
C VAL A 107 -23.16 -3.29 21.55
N VAL A 108 -22.00 -3.63 22.13
CA VAL A 108 -21.81 -4.86 22.94
C VAL A 108 -22.02 -4.64 24.44
N ALA A 109 -22.43 -3.44 24.85
CA ALA A 109 -22.68 -3.08 26.24
C ALA A 109 -24.16 -2.74 26.46
N ASP A 110 -25.05 -3.70 26.19
CA ASP A 110 -26.45 -3.73 26.67
C ASP A 110 -26.91 -5.19 26.84
#